data_AF-A0A7S0GED1-F1
#
_entry.id   AF-A0A7S0GED1-F1
#
_cell.length_a   1.000
_cell.length_b   1.000
_cell.length_c   1.000
_cell.angle_alpha   90.00
_cell.angle_beta   90.00
_cell.angle_gamma   90.00
#
_symmetry.space_group_name_H-M   'P 1'
#
loop_
_entity.id
_entity.type
_entity.pdbx_description
1 polymer ?
#
loop_
_entity_poly.entity_id
_entity_poly.type
_entity_poly.pdbx_seq_one_letter_code
_entity_poly.pdbx_strand_id
1 'polypeptide(L)'
;QNDFWRAFQLQKSLCKPSHPFSKFGSGNLETLRDIPKKAGVDIQKELIAFHEKFYSSNVMKLVLLGKESIAELEKIVTTYFADVPNKSLSVPKFPGMPYGPDQLSKRLHVVPVRELRTLELIFPMREMETLYLKKPTRYISHLIGHEGMGSILSLLKENGWANELSAGESRSCTDWS
;
A
#
# COMPACT_ATOMS: atom_id res chain seq x y z
N GLN A 1 8.03 -19.10 4.98
CA GLN A 1 8.15 -18.07 3.92
C GLN A 1 6.76 -17.87 3.29
N ASN A 2 6.41 -16.65 2.86
CA ASN A 2 5.10 -16.32 2.31
C ASN A 2 5.27 -15.65 0.93
N ASP A 3 4.65 -16.23 -0.11
CA ASP A 3 4.82 -15.79 -1.50
C ASP A 3 4.28 -14.39 -1.78
N PHE A 4 3.18 -13.98 -1.13
CA PHE A 4 2.63 -12.63 -1.28
C PHE A 4 3.62 -11.57 -0.80
N TRP A 5 4.21 -11.76 0.40
CA TRP A 5 5.22 -10.83 0.91
C TRP A 5 6.50 -10.80 0.07
N ARG A 6 6.91 -11.95 -0.48
CA ARG A 6 8.07 -12.06 -1.38
C ARG A 6 7.84 -11.30 -2.68
N ALA A 7 6.71 -11.54 -3.34
CA ALA A 7 6.33 -10.85 -4.56
C ALA A 7 6.19 -9.34 -4.33
N PHE A 8 5.59 -8.95 -3.20
CA PHE A 8 5.43 -7.54 -2.85
C PHE A 8 6.78 -6.82 -2.66
N GLN A 9 7.70 -7.38 -1.88
CA GLN A 9 9.00 -6.75 -1.69
C GLN A 9 9.86 -6.80 -2.97
N LEU A 10 9.72 -7.84 -3.80
CA LEU A 10 10.34 -7.90 -5.12
C LEU A 10 9.85 -6.76 -6.01
N GLN A 11 8.54 -6.52 -6.08
CA GLN A 11 7.96 -5.41 -6.85
C GLN A 11 8.53 -4.06 -6.39
N LYS A 12 8.62 -3.82 -5.08
CA LYS A 12 9.23 -2.61 -4.52
C LYS A 12 10.69 -2.46 -4.92
N SER A 13 11.46 -3.55 -4.97
CA SER A 13 12.87 -3.51 -5.37
C SER A 13 13.10 -3.14 -6.84
N LEU A 14 12.06 -3.24 -7.68
CA LEU A 14 12.11 -2.94 -9.11
C LEU A 14 11.70 -1.49 -9.44
N CYS A 15 11.25 -0.72 -8.45
CA CYS A 15 10.99 0.70 -8.65
C CYS A 15 12.27 1.52 -8.60
N LYS A 16 12.19 2.83 -8.89
CA LYS A 16 13.32 3.75 -8.74
C LYS A 16 13.86 3.67 -7.30
N PRO A 17 15.17 3.43 -7.10
CA PRO A 17 15.76 3.36 -5.76
C PRO A 17 15.57 4.64 -4.93
N SER A 18 15.45 5.79 -5.59
CA SER A 18 15.18 7.08 -4.95
C SER A 18 13.73 7.26 -4.49
N HIS A 19 12.79 6.43 -4.99
CA HIS A 19 11.38 6.56 -4.64
C HIS A 19 11.08 5.88 -3.29
N PRO A 20 10.29 6.48 -2.39
CA PRO A 20 9.96 5.90 -1.08
C PRO A 20 9.31 4.52 -1.13
N PHE A 21 8.62 4.22 -2.22
CA PHE A 21 8.03 2.89 -2.48
C PHE A 21 9.07 1.75 -2.48
N SER A 22 10.37 2.03 -2.67
CA SER A 22 11.42 1.01 -2.61
C SER A 22 11.73 0.50 -1.20
N LYS A 23 11.38 1.26 -0.16
CA LYS A 23 11.80 0.99 1.23
C LYS A 23 11.30 -0.35 1.75
N PHE A 24 12.10 -1.02 2.58
CA PHE A 24 11.63 -2.17 3.35
C PHE A 24 10.83 -1.68 4.56
N GLY A 25 9.51 -1.86 4.52
CA GLY A 25 8.60 -1.25 5.49
C GLY A 25 8.46 -2.01 6.81
N SER A 26 8.72 -3.31 6.82
CA SER A 26 8.53 -4.13 8.03
C SER A 26 9.63 -3.93 9.07
N GLY A 27 10.86 -3.71 8.61
CA GLY A 27 12.04 -3.75 9.48
C GLY A 27 12.37 -5.17 9.99
N ASN A 28 13.56 -5.33 10.57
CA ASN A 28 14.04 -6.55 11.22
C ASN A 28 15.17 -6.23 12.21
N LEU A 29 15.78 -7.25 12.82
CA LEU A 29 16.93 -7.06 13.73
C LEU A 29 18.10 -6.34 13.08
N GLU A 30 18.32 -6.53 11.79
CA GLU A 30 19.40 -5.86 11.08
C GLU A 30 19.11 -4.35 10.97
N THR A 31 17.93 -3.96 10.50
CA THR A 31 17.56 -2.55 10.28
C THR A 31 17.23 -1.79 11.56
N LEU A 32 16.74 -2.48 12.59
CA LEU A 32 16.25 -1.90 13.86
C LEU A 32 17.12 -2.24 15.07
N ARG A 33 18.30 -2.86 14.89
CA ARG A 33 19.24 -3.09 15.99
C ARG A 33 20.69 -3.10 15.52
N ASP A 34 21.05 -4.00 14.61
CA ASP A 34 22.45 -4.28 14.32
C ASP A 34 23.12 -3.16 13.50
N ILE A 35 22.46 -2.65 12.46
CA ILE A 35 22.96 -1.50 11.68
C ILE A 35 22.97 -0.22 12.54
N PRO A 36 21.88 0.19 13.23
CA PRO A 36 21.90 1.37 14.08
C PRO A 36 22.97 1.29 15.19
N LYS A 37 23.09 0.13 15.87
CA LYS A 37 24.09 -0.06 16.94
C LYS A 37 25.51 0.10 16.41
N LYS A 38 25.83 -0.46 15.23
CA LYS A 38 27.14 -0.28 14.59
C LYS A 38 27.41 1.17 14.18
N ALA A 39 26.37 1.89 13.78
CA ALA A 39 26.45 3.30 13.41
C ALA A 39 26.41 4.28 14.61
N GLY A 40 26.28 3.76 15.85
CA GLY A 40 26.14 4.59 17.05
C GLY A 40 24.81 5.36 17.13
N VAL A 41 23.78 4.91 16.41
CA VAL A 41 22.45 5.52 16.40
C VAL A 41 21.64 5.03 17.59
N ASP A 42 21.14 5.96 18.40
CA ASP A 42 20.21 5.69 19.49
C ASP A 42 18.78 5.59 18.96
N ILE A 43 18.27 4.36 18.88
CA ILE A 43 16.94 4.06 18.36
C ILE A 43 15.85 4.66 19.23
N GLN A 44 16.03 4.73 20.55
CA GLN A 44 15.02 5.33 21.43
C GLN A 44 14.84 6.81 21.10
N LYS A 45 15.95 7.52 20.90
CA LYS A 45 15.93 8.92 20.49
C LYS A 45 15.28 9.10 19.12
N GLU A 46 15.57 8.22 18.15
CA GLU A 46 14.95 8.27 16.83
C GLU A 46 13.43 8.02 16.88
N LEU A 47 12.96 7.11 17.74
CA LEU A 47 11.52 6.87 17.93
C LEU A 47 10.82 8.09 18.53
N ILE A 48 11.42 8.72 19.54
CA ILE A 48 10.89 9.96 20.14
C ILE A 48 10.85 11.06 19.08
N ALA A 49 11.94 11.27 18.34
CA ALA A 49 12.01 12.28 17.28
C ALA A 49 10.97 12.02 16.18
N PHE A 50 10.74 10.76 15.80
CA PHE A 50 9.71 10.40 14.82
C PHE A 50 8.30 10.71 15.34
N HIS A 51 8.00 10.36 16.60
CA HIS A 51 6.73 10.68 17.25
C HIS A 51 6.51 12.20 17.35
N GLU A 52 7.52 12.94 17.84
CA GLU A 52 7.50 14.39 17.91
C GLU A 52 7.30 15.04 16.55
N LYS A 53 7.86 14.46 15.49
CA LYS A 53 7.74 15.01 14.14
C LYS A 53 6.41 14.70 13.45
N PHE A 54 5.89 13.48 13.55
CA PHE A 54 4.80 13.00 12.69
C PHE A 54 3.47 12.77 13.41
N TYR A 55 3.44 12.58 14.73
CA TYR A 55 2.18 12.37 15.46
C TYR A 55 1.55 13.71 15.83
N SER A 56 0.64 14.20 14.99
CA SER A 56 -0.08 15.47 15.17
C SER A 56 -1.58 15.26 14.99
N SER A 57 -2.41 15.89 15.83
CA SER A 57 -3.87 15.72 15.78
C SER A 57 -4.49 16.09 14.44
N ASN A 58 -3.94 17.06 13.71
CA ASN A 58 -4.48 17.49 12.42
C ASN A 58 -4.35 16.45 11.28
N VAL A 59 -3.51 15.43 11.45
CA VAL A 59 -3.35 14.30 10.50
C VAL A 59 -3.83 12.97 11.06
N MET A 60 -4.47 12.98 12.24
CA MET A 60 -5.06 11.79 12.85
C MET A 60 -6.53 11.65 12.47
N LYS A 61 -7.02 10.40 12.47
CA LYS A 61 -8.44 10.05 12.34
C LYS A 61 -8.79 9.09 13.48
N LEU A 62 -9.91 9.33 14.14
CA LEU A 62 -10.42 8.49 15.22
C LEU A 62 -11.83 8.01 14.85
N VAL A 63 -12.11 6.74 15.08
CA VAL A 63 -13.45 6.16 14.97
C VAL A 63 -13.76 5.50 16.31
N LEU A 64 -14.87 5.92 16.93
CA LEU A 64 -15.40 5.31 18.15
C LEU A 64 -16.75 4.69 17.82
N LEU A 65 -16.92 3.42 18.15
CA LEU A 65 -18.17 2.68 18.01
C LEU A 65 -18.57 2.16 19.39
N GLY A 66 -19.76 2.55 19.84
CA GLY A 66 -20.31 2.18 21.14
C GLY A 66 -21.82 2.05 21.10
N LYS A 67 -22.40 1.58 22.20
CA LYS A 67 -23.87 1.49 22.38
C LYS A 67 -24.45 2.79 22.93
N GLU A 68 -23.58 3.63 23.46
CA GLU A 68 -23.86 4.93 24.02
C GLU A 68 -24.42 5.89 22.95
N SER A 69 -25.10 6.92 23.42
CA SER A 69 -25.57 8.01 22.55
C SER A 69 -24.40 8.79 21.95
N ILE A 70 -24.65 9.50 20.84
CA ILE A 70 -23.63 10.33 20.17
C ILE A 70 -23.01 11.35 21.14
N ALA A 71 -23.82 11.95 22.03
CA ALA A 71 -23.35 12.91 23.02
C ALA A 71 -22.40 12.28 24.06
N GLU A 72 -22.68 11.05 24.49
CA GLU A 72 -21.80 10.32 25.39
C GLU A 72 -20.49 9.95 24.69
N LEU A 73 -20.56 9.49 23.44
CA LEU A 73 -19.38 9.20 22.61
C LEU A 73 -18.53 10.46 22.39
N GLU A 74 -19.13 11.61 22.11
CA GLU A 74 -18.44 12.89 21.97
C GLU A 74 -17.73 13.31 23.26
N LYS A 75 -18.39 13.13 24.42
CA LYS A 75 -17.79 13.41 25.72
C LYS A 75 -16.58 12.50 25.98
N ILE A 76 -16.68 11.22 25.66
CA ILE A 76 -15.56 10.27 25.77
C ILE A 76 -14.40 10.72 24.88
N VAL A 77 -14.66 11.00 23.61
CA VAL A 77 -13.61 11.45 22.67
C VAL A 77 -12.94 12.73 23.16
N THR A 78 -13.72 13.71 23.59
CA THR A 78 -13.18 14.98 24.10
C THR A 78 -12.33 14.77 25.34
N THR A 79 -12.76 13.90 26.26
CA THR A 79 -12.03 13.64 27.51
C THR A 79 -10.66 13.04 27.27
N TYR A 80 -10.52 12.12 26.31
CA TYR A 80 -9.28 11.35 26.13
C TYR A 80 -8.38 11.85 25.00
N PHE A 81 -8.91 12.62 24.04
CA PHE A 81 -8.17 12.96 22.82
C PHE A 81 -8.05 14.47 22.56
N ALA A 82 -8.69 15.34 23.34
CA ALA A 82 -8.59 16.80 23.14
C ALA A 82 -7.17 17.34 23.30
N ASP A 83 -6.37 16.72 24.18
CA ASP A 83 -5.01 17.18 24.50
C ASP A 83 -3.95 16.71 23.48
N VAL A 84 -4.33 15.99 22.41
CA VAL A 84 -3.37 15.55 21.39
C VAL A 84 -2.82 16.78 20.63
N PRO A 85 -1.50 17.04 20.67
CA PRO A 85 -0.94 18.27 20.12
C PRO A 85 -1.20 18.43 18.62
N ASN A 86 -1.62 19.63 18.21
CA ASN A 86 -1.66 20.04 16.82
C ASN A 86 -0.35 20.72 16.43
N LYS A 87 0.44 20.07 15.59
CA LYS A 87 1.72 20.54 15.05
C LYS A 87 1.58 21.14 13.64
N SER A 88 0.35 21.30 13.15
CA SER A 88 0.02 21.88 11.84
C SER A 88 0.78 21.23 10.68
N LEU A 89 0.86 19.89 10.69
CA LEU A 89 1.60 19.15 9.68
C LEU A 89 0.87 19.15 8.34
N SER A 90 1.61 19.24 7.24
CA SER A 90 1.10 18.89 5.92
C SER A 90 1.12 17.36 5.75
N VAL A 91 0.03 16.77 5.26
CA VAL A 91 -0.01 15.34 4.91
C VAL A 91 1.11 15.04 3.91
N PRO A 92 1.98 14.03 4.16
CA PRO A 92 3.03 13.65 3.25
C PRO A 92 2.46 13.32 1.87
N LYS A 93 3.04 13.91 0.83
CA LYS A 93 2.73 13.56 -0.55
C LYS A 93 3.97 12.98 -1.19
N PHE A 94 3.78 11.92 -1.97
CA PHE A 94 4.85 11.25 -2.70
C PHE A 94 4.65 11.47 -4.20
N PRO A 95 5.00 12.67 -4.71
CA PRO A 95 4.77 12.99 -6.12
C PRO A 95 5.69 12.15 -7.01
N GLY A 96 5.16 11.77 -8.16
CA GLY A 96 5.90 11.08 -9.21
C GLY A 96 5.64 9.57 -9.26
N MET A 97 5.87 9.01 -10.45
CA MET A 97 5.68 7.58 -10.69
C MET A 97 6.89 6.79 -10.17
N PRO A 98 6.67 5.72 -9.37
CA PRO A 98 7.74 4.84 -8.89
C PRO A 98 8.46 4.13 -10.04
N TYR A 99 7.83 4.00 -11.20
CA TYR A 99 8.37 3.39 -12.41
C TYR A 99 8.65 4.47 -13.47
N GLY A 100 9.89 4.54 -13.95
CA GLY A 100 10.28 5.31 -15.14
C GLY A 100 10.54 4.40 -16.33
N PRO A 101 10.95 4.93 -17.49
CA PRO A 101 11.19 4.15 -18.71
C PRO A 101 12.06 2.89 -18.47
N ASP A 102 13.11 3.04 -17.67
CA ASP A 102 14.04 1.94 -17.35
C ASP A 102 13.44 0.84 -16.48
N GLN A 103 12.35 1.12 -15.75
CA GLN A 103 11.64 0.17 -14.90
C GLN A 103 10.43 -0.47 -15.58
N LEU A 104 10.05 -0.02 -16.79
CA LEU A 104 8.93 -0.58 -17.55
C LEU A 104 9.38 -1.76 -18.43
N SER A 105 8.39 -2.46 -19.02
CA SER A 105 8.62 -3.56 -19.97
C SER A 105 9.52 -4.68 -19.42
N LYS A 106 9.44 -4.92 -18.12
CA LYS A 106 10.17 -6.01 -17.46
C LYS A 106 9.36 -7.29 -17.49
N ARG A 107 10.04 -8.39 -17.73
CA ARG A 107 9.52 -9.76 -17.53
C ARG A 107 10.29 -10.38 -16.39
N LEU A 108 9.56 -10.94 -15.43
CA LEU A 108 10.12 -11.58 -14.25
C LEU A 108 9.69 -13.03 -14.22
N HIS A 109 10.64 -13.91 -13.89
CA HIS A 109 10.35 -15.31 -13.58
C HIS A 109 10.64 -15.50 -12.09
N VAL A 110 9.59 -15.76 -11.32
CA VAL A 110 9.66 -15.86 -9.86
C VAL A 110 9.41 -17.30 -9.44
N VAL A 111 10.32 -17.86 -8.63
CA VAL A 111 10.15 -19.19 -8.05
C VAL A 111 9.32 -19.07 -6.77
N PRO A 112 8.07 -19.60 -6.76
CA PRO A 112 7.24 -19.58 -5.57
C PRO A 112 7.70 -20.62 -4.55
N VAL A 113 7.32 -20.42 -3.30
CA VAL A 113 7.52 -21.37 -2.20
C VAL A 113 6.45 -22.46 -2.26
N ARG A 114 5.21 -22.08 -2.58
CA ARG A 114 4.09 -23.00 -2.80
C ARG A 114 4.05 -23.46 -4.26
N GLU A 115 3.35 -24.56 -4.53
CA GLU A 115 3.05 -24.96 -5.90
C GLU A 115 1.99 -24.03 -6.50
N LEU A 116 2.44 -22.96 -7.14
CA LEU A 116 1.62 -21.93 -7.76
C LEU A 116 2.06 -21.69 -9.20
N ARG A 117 1.09 -21.44 -10.08
CA ARG A 117 1.31 -21.08 -11.48
C ARG A 117 0.43 -19.86 -11.77
N THR A 118 1.03 -18.67 -11.69
CA THR A 118 0.31 -17.39 -11.81
C THR A 118 1.05 -16.48 -12.78
N LEU A 119 0.28 -15.79 -13.63
CA LEU A 119 0.76 -14.68 -14.46
C LEU A 119 0.16 -13.38 -13.91
N GLU A 120 1.02 -12.42 -13.57
CA GLU A 120 0.58 -11.09 -13.13
C GLU A 120 1.02 -10.04 -14.16
N LEU A 121 0.07 -9.20 -14.59
CA LEU A 121 0.32 -8.07 -15.49
C LEU A 121 0.05 -6.78 -14.74
N ILE A 122 1.09 -5.96 -14.57
CA ILE A 122 1.03 -4.74 -13.76
C ILE A 122 1.24 -3.53 -14.67
N PHE A 123 0.27 -2.62 -14.65
CA PHE A 123 0.31 -1.38 -15.40
C PHE A 123 0.37 -0.20 -14.41
N PRO A 124 1.43 0.62 -14.43
CA PRO A 124 1.46 1.82 -13.60
C PRO A 124 0.44 2.84 -14.13
N MET A 125 -0.39 3.36 -13.24
CA MET A 125 -1.42 4.35 -13.55
C MET A 125 -1.22 5.62 -12.72
N ARG A 126 -1.74 6.75 -13.22
CA ARG A 126 -1.83 7.97 -12.40
C ARG A 126 -2.79 7.75 -11.23
N GLU A 127 -2.65 8.58 -10.20
CA GLU A 127 -3.58 8.61 -9.07
C GLU A 127 -5.02 8.90 -9.53
N MET A 128 -5.98 8.10 -9.07
CA MET A 128 -7.40 8.19 -9.44
C MET A 128 -8.32 8.48 -8.26
N GLU A 129 -7.79 8.72 -7.06
CA GLU A 129 -8.59 8.89 -5.83
C GLU A 129 -9.60 10.06 -5.95
N THR A 130 -9.18 11.17 -6.58
CA THR A 130 -10.06 12.32 -6.83
C THR A 130 -11.27 12.00 -7.72
N LEU A 131 -11.25 10.85 -8.41
CA LEU A 131 -12.31 10.38 -9.29
C LEU A 131 -13.18 9.29 -8.63
N TYR A 132 -13.19 9.18 -7.29
CA TYR A 132 -13.92 8.14 -6.55
C TYR A 132 -15.42 8.05 -6.88
N LEU A 133 -16.06 9.14 -7.33
CA LEU A 133 -17.46 9.12 -7.78
C LEU A 133 -17.61 8.54 -9.20
N LYS A 134 -16.61 8.73 -10.08
CA LYS A 134 -16.62 8.22 -11.45
C LYS A 134 -16.15 6.76 -11.54
N LYS A 135 -15.31 6.32 -10.59
CA LYS A 135 -14.78 4.95 -10.48
C LYS A 135 -14.21 4.39 -11.80
N PRO A 136 -13.31 5.11 -12.51
CA PRO A 136 -12.84 4.68 -13.83
C PRO A 136 -12.09 3.34 -13.79
N THR A 137 -11.26 3.12 -12.77
CA THR A 137 -10.52 1.86 -12.58
C THR A 137 -11.46 0.68 -12.38
N ARG A 138 -12.52 0.86 -11.58
CA ARG A 138 -13.57 -0.15 -11.36
C ARG A 138 -14.32 -0.51 -12.63
N TYR A 139 -14.62 0.47 -13.48
CA TYR A 139 -15.31 0.21 -14.75
C TYR A 139 -14.46 -0.70 -15.65
N ILE A 140 -13.18 -0.36 -15.83
CA ILE A 140 -12.25 -1.15 -16.65
C ILE A 140 -12.02 -2.54 -16.04
N SER A 141 -11.79 -2.60 -14.72
CA SER A 141 -11.53 -3.87 -14.04
C SER A 141 -12.73 -4.82 -14.08
N HIS A 142 -13.95 -4.29 -14.05
CA HIS A 142 -15.17 -5.06 -14.21
C HIS A 142 -15.26 -5.73 -15.60
N LEU A 143 -14.86 -5.03 -16.65
CA LEU A 143 -14.87 -5.58 -18.02
C LEU A 143 -13.75 -6.61 -18.22
N ILE A 144 -12.53 -6.33 -17.74
CA ILE A 144 -11.39 -7.25 -17.88
C ILE A 144 -11.60 -8.51 -17.03
N GLY A 145 -12.07 -8.33 -15.79
CA GLY A 145 -12.36 -9.40 -14.84
C GLY A 145 -13.74 -10.04 -15.02
N HIS A 146 -14.44 -9.78 -16.13
CA HIS A 146 -15.73 -10.40 -16.39
C HIS A 146 -15.57 -11.91 -16.60
N GLU A 147 -16.50 -12.71 -16.06
CA GLU A 147 -16.46 -14.17 -16.15
C GLU A 147 -17.59 -14.78 -16.99
N GLY A 148 -18.47 -13.95 -17.56
CA GLY A 148 -19.56 -14.39 -18.42
C GLY A 148 -19.09 -14.87 -19.79
N MET A 149 -20.05 -15.35 -20.58
CA MET A 149 -19.82 -15.80 -21.96
C MET A 149 -19.16 -14.69 -22.81
N GLY A 150 -18.16 -15.07 -23.61
CA GLY A 150 -17.40 -14.14 -24.46
C GLY A 150 -16.39 -13.27 -23.72
N SER A 151 -16.20 -13.48 -22.41
CA SER A 151 -15.15 -12.82 -21.64
C SER A 151 -13.74 -13.34 -21.96
N ILE A 152 -12.73 -12.58 -21.52
CA ILE A 152 -11.33 -13.02 -21.56
C ILE A 152 -11.17 -14.35 -20.80
N LEU A 153 -11.77 -14.48 -19.62
CA LEU A 153 -11.68 -15.72 -18.84
C LEU A 153 -12.36 -16.90 -19.53
N SER A 154 -13.51 -16.69 -20.21
CA SER A 154 -14.18 -17.74 -21.01
C SER A 154 -13.22 -18.31 -22.04
N LEU A 155 -12.58 -17.44 -22.83
CA LEU A 155 -11.60 -17.84 -23.84
C LEU A 155 -10.41 -18.59 -23.23
N LEU A 156 -9.86 -18.12 -22.11
CA LEU A 156 -8.73 -18.78 -21.45
C LEU A 156 -9.11 -20.16 -20.88
N LYS A 157 -10.33 -20.31 -20.34
CA LYS A 157 -10.86 -21.58 -19.85
C LYS A 157 -11.12 -22.57 -20.98
N GLU A 158 -11.72 -22.12 -22.09
CA GLU A 158 -11.97 -22.95 -23.29
C GLU A 158 -10.68 -23.54 -23.86
N ASN A 159 -9.57 -22.80 -23.80
CA ASN A 159 -8.25 -23.27 -24.24
C ASN A 159 -7.47 -24.03 -23.15
N GLY A 160 -8.01 -24.17 -21.93
CA GLY A 160 -7.34 -24.82 -20.81
C GLY A 160 -6.09 -24.09 -20.29
N TRP A 161 -5.98 -22.77 -20.50
CA TRP A 161 -4.81 -21.98 -20.13
C TRP A 161 -4.90 -21.34 -18.74
N ALA A 162 -6.10 -21.04 -18.25
CA ALA A 162 -6.32 -20.45 -16.93
C ALA A 162 -7.63 -20.92 -16.30
N ASN A 163 -7.65 -20.98 -14.96
CA ASN A 163 -8.83 -21.32 -14.18
C ASN A 163 -9.54 -20.08 -13.63
N GLU A 164 -8.80 -19.01 -13.38
CA GLU A 164 -9.27 -17.78 -12.74
C GLU A 164 -8.57 -16.58 -13.37
N LEU A 165 -9.26 -15.43 -13.39
CA LEU A 165 -8.71 -14.15 -13.80
C LEU A 165 -9.29 -13.08 -12.90
N SER A 166 -8.42 -12.23 -12.35
CA SER A 166 -8.85 -11.05 -11.60
C SER A 166 -8.17 -9.81 -12.17
N ALA A 167 -8.88 -8.69 -12.11
CA ALA A 167 -8.38 -7.38 -12.48
C ALA A 167 -8.88 -6.37 -11.47
N GLY A 168 -8.03 -5.40 -11.15
CA GLY A 168 -8.36 -4.38 -10.17
C GLY A 168 -7.24 -3.37 -10.02
N GLU A 169 -7.59 -2.22 -9.46
CA GLU A 169 -6.60 -1.31 -8.91
C GLU A 169 -5.97 -1.97 -7.69
N SER A 170 -4.65 -2.17 -7.73
CA SER A 170 -3.96 -2.91 -6.68
C SER A 170 -3.49 -2.00 -5.54
N ARG A 171 -2.88 -0.85 -5.86
CA ARG A 171 -2.27 0.05 -4.88
C ARG A 171 -2.26 1.50 -5.39
N SER A 172 -2.70 2.42 -4.54
CA SER A 172 -2.59 3.86 -4.75
C SER A 172 -1.29 4.41 -4.15
N CYS A 173 -0.79 5.53 -4.68
CA CYS A 173 0.28 6.29 -4.03
C CYS A 173 -0.17 6.89 -2.68
N THR A 174 -1.48 7.03 -2.48
CA THR A 174 -2.08 7.52 -1.22
C THR A 174 -2.23 6.44 -0.16
N ASP A 175 -2.09 5.16 -0.50
CA ASP A 175 -2.00 4.07 0.49
C ASP A 175 -0.74 4.20 1.39
N TRP A 176 0.18 5.10 1.03
CA TRP A 176 1.45 5.35 1.71
C TRP A 176 1.50 6.69 2.45
N SER A 177 0.50 7.56 2.25
CA SER A 177 0.41 8.91 2.86
C SER A 177 -0.49 8.91 4.09
#